data_AF-D0WGY6-F1
#
_entry.id   AF-D0WGY6-F1
#
_cell.length_a   1.000
_cell.length_b   1.000
_cell.length_c   1.000
_cell.angle_alpha   90.00
_cell.angle_beta   90.00
_cell.angle_gamma   90.00
#
_symmetry.space_group_name_H-M   'P 1'
#
loop_
_entity.id
_entity.type
_entity.pdbx_description
1 polymer ?
#
loop_
_entity_poly.entity_id
_entity_poly.type
_entity_poly.pdbx_seq_one_letter_code
_entity_poly.pdbx_strand_id
1 'polypeptide(L)'
;MIGTFPRIIERVDGSWATIEIKVGLDKVDEAVAGLTRLRGKACANEKAEVPEPSFIAIITDVSETAYRRSDGIYVIPVRALEV
;
A
#
# COMPACT_ATOMS: atom_id res chain seq x y z
N MET A 1 11.23 15.07 11.18
CA MET A 1 10.16 14.33 10.46
C MET A 1 10.69 12.91 10.27
N ILE A 2 10.09 11.90 10.92
CA ILE A 2 10.46 10.51 10.64
C ILE A 2 9.72 10.15 9.36
N GLY A 3 10.45 9.99 8.24
CA GLY A 3 9.86 9.53 7.00
C GLY A 3 9.49 8.06 7.11
N THR A 4 8.21 7.72 6.96
CA THR A 4 7.80 6.34 6.74
C THR A 4 8.13 5.97 5.30
N PHE A 5 8.74 4.80 5.11
CA PHE A 5 8.97 4.23 3.79
C PHE A 5 7.92 3.16 3.48
N PRO A 6 7.53 2.98 2.20
CA PRO A 6 6.73 1.85 1.78
C PRO A 6 7.48 0.52 1.99
N ARG A 7 6.73 -0.57 2.08
CA ARG A 7 7.20 -1.96 2.03
C ARG A 7 6.69 -2.58 0.74
N ILE A 8 7.50 -3.45 0.16
CA ILE A 8 7.19 -4.18 -1.07
C ILE A 8 7.20 -5.66 -0.72
N ILE A 9 6.19 -6.38 -1.18
CA ILE A 9 6.10 -7.83 -1.11
C ILE A 9 6.16 -8.32 -2.55
N GLU A 10 7.05 -9.25 -2.85
CA GLU A 10 7.17 -9.89 -4.16
C GLU A 10 7.10 -11.41 -3.99
N ARG A 11 6.35 -12.06 -4.87
CA ARG A 11 6.22 -13.51 -4.94
C ARG A 11 7.13 -14.07 -6.03
N VAL A 12 7.40 -15.38 -5.96
CA VAL A 12 8.24 -16.10 -6.93
C VAL A 12 7.71 -16.01 -8.37
N ASP A 13 6.39 -15.79 -8.54
CA ASP A 13 5.75 -15.60 -9.84
C ASP A 13 5.87 -14.16 -10.40
N GLY A 14 6.63 -13.28 -9.72
CA GLY A 14 6.81 -11.88 -10.11
C GLY A 14 5.64 -10.97 -9.76
N SER A 15 4.55 -11.50 -9.20
CA SER A 15 3.49 -10.66 -8.66
C SER A 15 3.97 -9.95 -7.40
N TRP A 16 3.57 -8.69 -7.25
CA TRP A 16 3.99 -7.88 -6.11
C TRP A 16 2.85 -7.05 -5.54
N ALA A 17 3.05 -6.52 -4.34
CA ALA A 17 2.15 -5.59 -3.67
C ALA A 17 2.97 -4.56 -2.89
N THR A 18 2.35 -3.42 -2.58
CA THR A 18 2.98 -2.40 -1.72
C THR A 18 2.10 -2.02 -0.55
N ILE A 19 2.75 -1.83 0.60
CA ILE A 19 2.11 -1.54 1.87
C ILE A 19 2.83 -0.37 2.54
N GLU A 20 2.08 0.57 3.12
CA GLU A 20 2.65 1.57 4.02
C GLU A 20 1.98 1.52 5.39
N ILE A 21 2.74 1.75 6.46
CA ILE A 21 2.23 1.72 7.83
C ILE A 21 2.13 3.16 8.35
N LYS A 22 0.94 3.57 8.80
CA LYS A 22 0.70 4.90 9.37
C LYS A 22 0.09 4.80 10.76
N VAL A 23 0.48 5.73 11.62
CA VAL A 23 -0.21 6.03 12.87
C VAL A 23 -1.26 7.09 12.56
N GLY A 24 -2.54 6.81 12.86
CA GLY A 24 -3.66 7.68 12.55
C GLY A 24 -4.30 7.45 11.18
N LEU A 25 -5.59 7.80 11.08
CA LEU A 25 -6.35 7.77 9.82
C LEU A 25 -6.14 9.04 8.97
N ASP A 26 -5.73 10.15 9.58
CA ASP A 26 -5.52 11.44 8.91
C ASP A 26 -4.36 11.42 7.89
N LYS A 27 -3.48 10.42 7.98
CA LYS A 27 -2.36 10.20 7.06
C LYS A 27 -2.64 9.24 5.91
N VAL A 28 -3.85 8.67 5.84
CA VAL A 28 -4.20 7.66 4.84
C VAL A 28 -4.15 8.25 3.42
N ASP A 29 -4.70 9.44 3.20
CA ASP A 29 -4.69 10.07 1.87
C ASP A 29 -3.28 10.45 1.40
N GLU A 30 -2.44 10.93 2.30
CA GLU A 30 -1.04 11.24 2.01
C GLU A 30 -0.28 9.97 1.61
N ALA A 31 -0.47 8.88 2.36
CA ALA A 31 0.16 7.59 2.06
C ALA A 31 -0.32 7.02 0.72
N VAL A 32 -1.63 7.12 0.44
CA VAL A 32 -2.21 6.72 -0.85
C VAL A 32 -1.57 7.47 -2.03
N ALA A 33 -1.38 8.78 -1.92
CA ALA A 33 -0.71 9.55 -2.95
C ALA A 33 0.75 9.09 -3.14
N GLY A 34 1.45 8.80 -2.04
CA GLY A 34 2.80 8.25 -2.06
C GLY A 34 2.90 6.90 -2.78
N LEU A 35 2.07 5.93 -2.41
CA LEU A 35 2.05 4.60 -3.01
C LEU A 35 1.59 4.62 -4.47
N THR A 36 0.63 5.48 -4.81
CA THR A 36 0.19 5.67 -6.20
C THR A 36 1.31 6.22 -7.07
N ARG A 37 2.11 7.16 -6.54
CA ARG A 37 3.30 7.66 -7.23
C ARG A 37 4.38 6.59 -7.35
N LEU A 38 4.57 5.75 -6.34
CA LEU A 38 5.49 4.60 -6.40
C LEU A 38 5.08 3.64 -7.52
N ARG A 39 3.80 3.22 -7.54
CA ARG A 39 3.22 2.39 -8.62
C ARG A 39 3.50 3.00 -9.98
N GLY A 40 3.17 4.28 -10.16
CA GLY A 40 3.38 4.98 -11.42
C GLY A 40 4.84 4.96 -11.88
N LYS A 41 5.81 5.09 -10.95
CA LYS A 41 7.24 4.99 -11.28
C LYS A 41 7.68 3.55 -11.58
N ALA A 42 7.20 2.59 -10.81
CA ALA A 42 7.56 1.18 -10.96
C ALA A 42 7.10 0.64 -12.32
N CYS A 43 5.86 0.96 -12.73
CA CYS A 43 5.25 0.50 -13.97
C CYS A 43 5.54 1.41 -15.18
N ALA A 44 6.31 2.51 -15.02
CA ALA A 44 6.55 3.46 -16.11
C ALA A 44 7.45 2.93 -17.23
N ASN A 45 8.33 1.97 -16.94
CA ASN A 45 9.26 1.43 -17.93
C ASN A 45 8.68 0.16 -18.53
N GLU A 46 8.11 0.27 -19.73
CA GLU A 46 7.58 -0.88 -20.48
C GLU A 46 8.64 -1.97 -20.71
N LYS A 47 9.92 -1.62 -20.82
CA LYS A 47 11.02 -2.59 -20.99
C LYS A 47 11.38 -3.35 -19.71
N ALA A 48 10.96 -2.84 -18.55
CA ALA A 48 11.20 -3.51 -17.27
C ALA A 48 10.13 -4.57 -16.96
N GLU A 49 9.04 -4.62 -17.73
CA GLU A 49 7.95 -5.60 -17.62
C GLU A 49 7.42 -5.76 -16.18
N VAL A 50 7.44 -4.69 -15.38
CA VAL A 50 6.91 -4.69 -14.01
C VAL A 50 5.38 -4.70 -14.07
N PRO A 51 4.70 -5.77 -13.61
CA PRO A 51 3.24 -5.83 -13.65
C PRO A 51 2.61 -4.81 -12.70
N GLU A 52 1.32 -4.55 -12.86
CA GLU A 52 0.56 -3.80 -11.85
C GLU A 52 0.59 -4.55 -10.49
N PRO A 53 0.66 -3.84 -9.36
CA PRO A 53 0.62 -4.47 -8.06
C PRO A 53 -0.72 -5.20 -7.85
N SER A 54 -0.65 -6.39 -7.29
CA SER A 54 -1.81 -7.22 -6.93
C SER A 54 -2.73 -6.49 -5.95
N PHE A 55 -2.15 -5.70 -5.06
CA PHE A 55 -2.89 -4.76 -4.21
C PHE A 55 -1.97 -3.65 -3.69
N ILE A 56 -2.60 -2.56 -3.25
CA ILE A 56 -1.99 -1.50 -2.46
C ILE A 56 -2.74 -1.46 -1.13
N ALA A 57 -2.02 -1.37 -0.02
CA ALA A 57 -2.62 -1.32 1.30
C ALA A 57 -1.97 -0.27 2.21
N ILE A 58 -2.77 0.36 3.05
CA ILE A 58 -2.30 1.16 4.19
C ILE A 58 -2.66 0.38 5.46
N ILE A 59 -1.65 0.06 6.27
CA ILE A 59 -1.86 -0.50 7.60
C ILE A 59 -1.93 0.64 8.60
N THR A 60 -2.98 0.66 9.42
CA THR A 60 -3.19 1.69 10.45
C THR A 60 -3.17 1.09 11.85
N ASP A 61 -2.80 1.88 12.86
CA ASP A 61 -2.95 1.51 14.27
C ASP A 61 -4.39 1.69 14.76
N VAL A 62 -5.14 2.60 14.13
CA VAL A 62 -6.52 2.94 14.45
C VAL A 62 -7.47 2.59 13.30
N SER A 63 -8.52 1.81 13.59
CA SER A 63 -9.78 1.65 12.84
C SER A 63 -10.56 0.48 13.47
N GLU A 64 -11.89 0.51 13.41
CA GLU A 64 -12.75 -0.60 13.87
C GLU A 64 -12.80 -1.77 12.88
N THR A 65 -12.62 -1.50 11.58
CA THR A 65 -12.70 -2.51 10.54
C THR A 65 -11.77 -2.22 9.36
N ALA A 66 -11.40 -3.27 8.63
CA ALA A 66 -10.74 -3.14 7.34
C ALA A 66 -11.77 -2.75 6.27
N TYR A 67 -11.37 -1.88 5.36
CA TYR A 67 -12.23 -1.46 4.25
C TYR A 67 -11.44 -1.23 2.97
N ARG A 68 -12.17 -1.23 1.85
CA ARG A 68 -11.64 -0.90 0.53
C ARG A 68 -12.21 0.45 0.11
N ARG A 69 -11.31 1.39 -0.20
CA ARG A 69 -11.66 2.71 -0.74
C ARG A 69 -12.23 2.58 -2.16
N SER A 70 -12.87 3.64 -2.65
CA SER A 70 -13.40 3.70 -4.02
C SER A 70 -12.31 3.61 -5.09
N ASP A 71 -11.08 4.02 -4.78
CA ASP A 71 -9.89 3.85 -5.64
C ASP A 71 -9.28 2.43 -5.59
N GLY A 72 -9.92 1.51 -4.86
CA GLY A 72 -9.52 0.12 -4.79
C GLY A 72 -8.41 -0.19 -3.78
N ILE A 73 -7.89 0.81 -3.06
CA ILE A 73 -6.84 0.64 -2.04
C ILE A 73 -7.44 0.13 -0.74
N TYR A 74 -6.73 -0.81 -0.09
CA TYR A 74 -7.12 -1.34 1.21
C TYR A 74 -6.61 -0.46 2.35
N VAL A 75 -7.47 -0.23 3.35
CA VAL A 75 -7.08 0.35 4.64
C VAL A 75 -7.35 -0.71 5.70
N ILE A 76 -6.30 -1.17 6.36
CA ILE A 76 -6.32 -2.36 7.20
C ILE A 76 -5.81 -1.99 8.60
N PRO A 77 -6.66 -1.94 9.63
CA PRO A 77 -6.15 -1.80 10.99
C PRO A 77 -5.27 -3.01 11.34
N VAL A 78 -4.18 -2.79 12.07
CA VAL A 78 -3.26 -3.87 12.50
C VAL A 78 -4.00 -4.97 13.27
N ARG A 79 -5.04 -4.62 14.02
CA ARG A 79 -5.91 -5.58 14.73
C ARG A 79 -6.60 -6.58 13.80
N ALA A 80 -6.85 -6.23 12.54
CA ALA A 80 -7.43 -7.15 11.56
C ALA A 80 -6.43 -8.22 11.06
N LEU A 81 -5.16 -8.14 11.48
CA LEU A 81 -4.11 -9.10 11.14
C LEU A 81 -3.77 -10.06 12.30
N GLU A 82 -4.43 -9.90 13.45
CA GLU A 82 -4.29 -10.81 14.57
C GLU A 82 -4.89 -12.18 14.21
N VAL A 83 -4.21 -13.25 14.62
CA VAL A 83 -4.59 -14.65 14.37
C VAL A 83 -5.20 -15.26 15.63
#